data_AF-A0A2M8Q025-F1
#
_entry.id   AF-A0A2M8Q025-F1
#
_cell.length_a   1.000
_cell.length_b   1.000
_cell.length_c   1.000
_cell.angle_alpha   90.00
_cell.angle_beta   90.00
_cell.angle_gamma   90.00
#
_symmetry.space_group_name_H-M   'P 1'
#
loop_
_entity.id
_entity.type
_entity.pdbx_description
1 polymer ?
#
loop_
_entity_poly.entity_id
_entity_poly.type
_entity_poly.pdbx_seq_one_letter_code
_entity_poly.pdbx_strand_id
1 'polypeptide(L)'
;MVLECFGSLLVFNMILATWVIFDSTRRQASFLWVLGTATLGPILFPVYLARRPLIGAEIRTGGPDWIVARHFAWVWTLFMAIVIFWVALSVINEVGIGENYSEDATTAANISRYLALLFLGVCWVVPMGGALLFSIVSYVDGVVEYGPEAPPLPSLESSHDHPTTES
;
A
#
# COMPACT_ATOMS: atom_id res chain seq x y z
N MET A 1 0.88 -19.67 -12.82
CA MET A 1 0.31 -18.32 -12.68
C MET A 1 -0.68 -18.14 -11.52
N VAL A 2 -1.94 -18.61 -11.55
CA VAL A 2 -2.92 -18.30 -10.46
C VAL A 2 -2.46 -18.78 -9.08
N LEU A 3 -1.91 -19.99 -8.99
CA LEU A 3 -1.37 -20.55 -7.74
C LEU A 3 -0.13 -19.79 -7.25
N GLU A 4 0.70 -19.30 -8.18
CA GLU A 4 1.91 -18.53 -7.85
C GLU A 4 1.54 -17.15 -7.32
N CYS A 5 0.57 -16.47 -7.95
CA CYS A 5 0.03 -15.20 -7.44
C CYS A 5 -0.56 -15.36 -6.04
N PHE A 6 -1.29 -16.47 -5.80
CA PHE A 6 -1.84 -16.77 -4.48
C PHE A 6 -0.74 -17.05 -3.45
N GLY A 7 0.29 -17.81 -3.82
CA GLY A 7 1.46 -18.05 -2.98
C GLY A 7 2.22 -16.76 -2.62
N SER A 8 2.49 -15.91 -3.61
CA SER A 8 3.13 -14.61 -3.40
C SER A 8 2.29 -13.70 -2.49
N LEU A 9 0.97 -13.69 -2.65
CA LEU A 9 0.05 -12.95 -1.78
C LEU A 9 0.10 -13.46 -0.33
N LEU A 10 0.07 -14.77 -0.12
CA LEU A 10 0.13 -15.36 1.21
C LEU A 10 1.45 -15.00 1.90
N VAL A 11 2.58 -15.19 1.22
CA VAL A 11 3.91 -14.83 1.76
C VAL A 11 3.97 -13.35 2.10
N PHE A 12 3.50 -12.49 1.19
CA PHE A 12 3.45 -11.05 1.43
C PHE A 12 2.59 -10.68 2.65
N ASN A 13 1.39 -11.24 2.76
CA ASN A 13 0.51 -11.03 3.90
C ASN A 13 1.14 -11.49 5.21
N MET A 14 1.86 -12.62 5.23
CA MET A 14 2.53 -13.12 6.42
C MET A 14 3.68 -12.23 6.87
N ILE A 15 4.44 -11.66 5.92
CA ILE A 15 5.49 -10.67 6.22
C ILE A 15 4.86 -9.43 6.86
N LEU A 16 3.80 -8.88 6.24
CA LEU A 16 3.08 -7.73 6.78
C LEU A 16 2.48 -8.03 8.15
N ALA A 17 1.83 -9.18 8.32
CA ALA A 17 1.20 -9.58 9.58
C ALA A 17 2.26 -9.74 10.69
N THR A 18 3.42 -10.31 10.37
CA THR A 18 4.55 -10.41 11.30
C THR A 18 5.00 -9.03 11.76
N TRP A 19 5.13 -8.07 10.84
CA TRP A 19 5.44 -6.70 11.19
C TRP A 19 4.35 -6.06 12.07
N VAL A 20 3.07 -6.28 11.74
CA VAL A 20 1.93 -5.79 12.52
C VAL A 20 1.93 -6.37 13.94
N ILE A 21 2.31 -7.64 14.15
CA ILE A 21 2.43 -8.21 15.50
C ILE A 21 3.42 -7.40 16.35
N PHE A 22 4.60 -7.11 15.80
CA PHE A 22 5.61 -6.34 16.53
C PHE A 22 5.16 -4.92 16.81
N ASP A 23 4.54 -4.25 15.84
CA ASP A 23 4.08 -2.87 15.97
C ASP A 23 2.85 -2.77 16.90
N SER A 24 1.88 -3.67 16.78
CA SER A 24 0.66 -3.68 17.58
C SER A 24 0.96 -3.96 19.05
N THR A 25 1.94 -4.82 19.35
CA THR A 25 2.37 -5.11 20.72
C THR A 25 2.97 -3.88 21.39
N ARG A 26 3.78 -3.10 20.67
CA ARG A 26 4.36 -1.85 21.18
C ARG A 26 3.30 -0.78 21.41
N ARG A 27 2.25 -0.77 20.59
CA ARG A 27 1.17 0.22 20.60
C ARG A 27 -0.06 -0.19 21.40
N GLN A 28 -0.06 -1.39 21.99
CA GLN A 28 -1.22 -1.99 22.66
C GLN A 28 -2.48 -2.00 21.76
N ALA A 29 -2.29 -2.21 20.45
CA ALA A 29 -3.37 -2.25 19.47
C ALA A 29 -4.01 -3.64 19.39
N SER A 30 -5.28 -3.69 18.96
CA SER A 30 -6.05 -4.95 18.88
C SER A 30 -5.39 -6.00 17.98
N PHE A 31 -5.38 -7.25 18.45
CA PHE A 31 -4.90 -8.41 17.69
C PHE A 31 -5.70 -8.65 16.39
N LEU A 32 -6.93 -8.11 16.28
CA LEU A 32 -7.72 -8.19 15.04
C LEU A 32 -6.99 -7.57 13.84
N TRP A 33 -6.09 -6.61 14.05
CA TRP A 33 -5.27 -6.03 12.97
C TRP A 33 -4.29 -7.03 12.38
N VAL A 34 -3.75 -7.94 13.20
CA VAL A 34 -2.87 -9.02 12.75
C VAL A 34 -3.66 -9.98 11.87
N LEU A 35 -4.82 -10.44 12.36
CA LEU A 35 -5.67 -11.39 11.63
C LEU A 35 -6.20 -10.80 10.31
N GLY A 36 -6.59 -9.53 10.34
CA GLY A 36 -6.97 -8.79 9.15
C GLY A 36 -5.82 -8.67 8.15
N THR A 37 -4.62 -8.32 8.61
CA THR A 37 -3.45 -8.18 7.72
C THR A 37 -3.01 -9.54 7.14
N ALA A 38 -3.11 -10.63 7.89
CA ALA A 38 -2.78 -11.96 7.40
C ALA A 38 -3.72 -12.43 6.28
N THR A 39 -4.98 -11.95 6.28
CA THR A 39 -6.00 -12.35 5.29
C THR A 39 -6.08 -11.38 4.11
N LEU A 40 -6.04 -10.07 4.37
CA LEU A 40 -6.23 -8.99 3.39
C LEU A 40 -5.11 -7.95 3.48
N GLY A 41 -3.86 -8.40 3.50
CA GLY A 41 -2.66 -7.57 3.74
C GLY A 41 -2.62 -6.27 2.94
N PRO A 42 -2.65 -6.29 1.60
CA PRO A 42 -2.59 -5.08 0.78
C PRO A 42 -3.67 -4.03 1.07
N ILE A 43 -4.80 -4.44 1.67
CA ILE A 43 -5.93 -3.56 1.96
C ILE A 43 -5.92 -3.14 3.43
N LEU A 44 -5.84 -4.10 4.36
CA LEU A 44 -5.96 -3.84 5.80
C LEU A 44 -4.68 -3.29 6.42
N PHE A 45 -3.50 -3.54 5.83
CA PHE A 45 -2.25 -2.98 6.34
C PHE A 45 -2.20 -1.44 6.21
N PRO A 46 -2.54 -0.82 5.06
CA PRO A 46 -2.69 0.64 4.97
C PRO A 46 -3.70 1.22 5.97
N VAL A 47 -4.82 0.53 6.19
CA VAL A 47 -5.85 0.94 7.14
C VAL A 47 -5.32 0.88 8.57
N TYR A 48 -4.58 -0.17 8.91
CA TYR A 48 -3.87 -0.28 10.18
C TYR A 48 -2.91 0.89 10.37
N LEU A 49 -2.07 1.19 9.38
CA LEU A 49 -1.12 2.30 9.47
C LEU A 49 -1.83 3.65 9.70
N ALA A 50 -3.00 3.85 9.12
CA ALA A 50 -3.80 5.06 9.29
C ALA A 50 -4.57 5.14 10.60
N ARG A 51 -4.81 4.03 11.30
CA ARG A 51 -5.64 3.99 12.51
C ARG A 51 -4.91 3.53 13.77
N ARG A 52 -3.66 3.12 13.65
CA ARG A 52 -2.87 2.65 14.80
C ARG A 52 -2.68 3.80 15.81
N PRO A 53 -2.65 3.49 17.12
CA PRO A 53 -2.30 4.47 18.14
C PRO A 53 -0.92 5.06 17.88
N LEU A 54 -0.76 6.37 18.06
CA LEU A 54 0.53 7.05 17.97
C LEU A 54 1.36 6.80 19.24
N ILE A 55 2.66 6.57 19.09
CA ILE A 55 3.60 6.51 20.22
C ILE A 55 4.15 7.92 20.54
N GLY A 56 4.90 8.06 21.64
CA GLY A 56 5.48 9.33 22.07
C GLY A 56 6.26 10.03 20.95
N ALA A 57 6.05 11.35 20.83
CA ALA A 57 6.62 12.22 19.79
C ALA A 57 6.25 11.91 18.32
N GLU A 58 5.39 10.93 18.04
CA GLU A 58 4.88 10.75 16.67
C GLU A 58 3.89 11.86 16.31
N ILE A 59 4.00 12.31 15.06
CA ILE A 59 3.11 13.30 14.48
C ILE A 59 2.51 12.68 13.22
N ARG A 60 1.19 12.78 13.07
CA ARG A 60 0.46 12.28 11.92
C ARG A 60 -0.28 13.42 11.27
N THR A 61 0.09 13.72 10.02
CA THR A 61 -0.48 14.82 9.25
C THR A 61 -1.47 14.32 8.20
N GLY A 62 -2.57 15.05 8.07
CA GLY A 62 -3.67 14.74 7.16
C GLY A 62 -4.73 13.83 7.79
N GLY A 63 -5.88 13.76 7.10
CA GLY A 63 -6.99 12.90 7.51
C GLY A 63 -6.67 11.40 7.38
N PRO A 64 -7.45 10.54 8.06
CA PRO A 64 -7.25 9.08 8.00
C PRO A 64 -7.35 8.56 6.56
N ASP A 65 -8.28 9.07 5.75
CA ASP A 65 -8.52 8.60 4.38
C ASP A 65 -7.33 8.90 3.45
N TRP A 66 -6.74 10.10 3.58
CA TRP A 66 -5.49 10.48 2.89
C TRP A 66 -4.35 9.51 3.22
N ILE A 67 -4.19 9.19 4.50
CA ILE A 67 -3.12 8.32 4.98
C ILE A 67 -3.31 6.89 4.49
N VAL A 68 -4.55 6.39 4.50
CA VAL A 68 -4.89 5.08 3.92
C VAL A 68 -4.53 5.05 2.44
N ALA A 69 -4.95 6.05 1.67
CA ALA A 69 -4.71 6.10 0.23
C ALA A 69 -3.21 6.12 -0.10
N ARG A 70 -2.46 6.96 0.60
CA ARG A 70 -1.00 7.08 0.44
C ARG A 70 -0.29 5.77 0.78
N HIS A 71 -0.63 5.13 1.89
CA HIS A 71 0.00 3.86 2.26
C HIS A 71 -0.44 2.70 1.35
N PHE A 72 -1.70 2.69 0.93
CA PHE A 72 -2.20 1.70 -0.02
C PHE A 72 -1.43 1.78 -1.34
N ALA A 73 -1.23 2.98 -1.89
CA ALA A 73 -0.43 3.20 -3.08
C ALA A 73 0.97 2.55 -2.99
N TRP A 74 1.68 2.78 -1.88
CA TRP A 74 3.01 2.20 -1.65
C TRP A 74 2.97 0.67 -1.49
N VAL A 75 2.06 0.17 -0.66
CA VAL A 75 1.95 -1.27 -0.36
C VAL A 75 1.50 -2.05 -1.60
N TRP A 76 0.56 -1.51 -2.36
CA TRP A 76 0.09 -2.10 -3.62
C TRP A 76 1.20 -2.14 -4.66
N THR A 77 1.96 -1.04 -4.81
CA THR A 77 3.10 -0.99 -5.74
C THR A 77 4.17 -2.01 -5.36
N LEU A 78 4.50 -2.13 -4.07
CA LEU A 78 5.45 -3.13 -3.59
C LEU A 78 4.94 -4.56 -3.85
N PHE A 79 3.67 -4.83 -3.60
CA PHE A 79 3.05 -6.12 -3.88
C PHE A 79 3.12 -6.45 -5.39
N MET A 80 2.75 -5.51 -6.26
CA MET A 80 2.81 -5.71 -7.71
C MET A 80 4.24 -5.94 -8.20
N ALA A 81 5.23 -5.25 -7.64
CA ALA A 81 6.64 -5.48 -7.96
C ALA A 81 7.07 -6.93 -7.65
N ILE A 82 6.63 -7.48 -6.51
CA ILE A 82 6.90 -8.88 -6.14
C ILE A 82 6.21 -9.84 -7.12
N VAL A 83 4.94 -9.60 -7.46
CA VAL A 83 4.21 -10.44 -8.43
C VAL A 83 4.89 -10.43 -9.79
N ILE A 84 5.28 -9.25 -10.30
CA ILE A 84 5.98 -9.11 -11.57
C ILE A 84 7.33 -9.85 -11.53
N PHE A 85 8.07 -9.74 -10.44
CA PHE A 85 9.34 -10.46 -10.26
C PHE A 85 9.16 -11.98 -10.35
N TRP A 86 8.16 -12.54 -9.66
CA TRP A 86 7.86 -13.97 -9.72
C TRP A 86 7.40 -14.42 -11.10
N VAL A 87 6.54 -13.66 -11.78
CA VAL A 87 6.11 -13.95 -13.15
C VAL A 87 7.29 -13.89 -14.12
N ALA A 88 8.20 -12.95 -13.96
CA ALA A 88 9.40 -12.88 -14.80
C ALA A 88 10.29 -14.13 -14.61
N LEU A 89 10.46 -14.59 -13.38
CA LEU A 89 11.22 -15.82 -13.09
C LEU A 89 10.57 -17.07 -13.69
N SER A 90 9.24 -17.20 -13.62
CA SER A 90 8.55 -18.37 -14.19
C SER A 90 8.68 -18.43 -15.72
N VAL A 91 8.55 -17.29 -16.40
CA VAL A 91 8.75 -17.21 -17.86
C VAL A 91 10.16 -17.61 -18.27
N ILE A 92 11.19 -17.19 -17.52
CA ILE A 92 12.59 -17.55 -17.81
C ILE A 92 12.79 -19.07 -17.70
N ASN A 93 12.18 -19.71 -16.69
CA ASN A 93 12.31 -21.16 -16.48
C ASN A 93 11.58 -21.98 -17.56
N GLU A 94 10.47 -21.47 -18.12
CA GLU A 94 9.74 -22.15 -19.20
C GLU A 94 10.49 -22.14 -20.54
N VAL A 95 11.21 -21.05 -20.87
CA VAL A 95 11.92 -20.91 -22.16
C VAL A 95 13.10 -21.89 -22.30
N GLY A 96 13.60 -22.46 -21.19
CA GLY A 96 14.70 -23.43 -21.19
C GLY A 96 14.34 -24.85 -21.62
N ILE A 97 13.05 -25.17 -21.77
CA ILE A 97 12.57 -26.51 -22.13
C ILE A 97 12.04 -26.45 -23.57
N GLY A 98 12.89 -26.81 -24.54
CA GLY A 98 12.56 -26.74 -25.95
C GLY A 98 11.41 -27.69 -26.32
N GLU A 99 10.20 -27.16 -26.46
CA GLU A 99 9.03 -27.92 -26.86
C GLU A 99 8.69 -27.68 -28.35
N ASN A 100 8.66 -28.78 -29.10
CA ASN A 100 8.20 -28.82 -30.50
C ASN A 100 6.66 -28.75 -30.53
N TYR A 101 6.12 -27.55 -30.34
CA TYR A 101 4.69 -27.30 -30.49
C TYR A 101 4.30 -27.08 -31.96
N SER A 102 3.05 -27.42 -32.31
CA SER A 102 2.46 -26.97 -33.58
C SER A 102 2.33 -25.45 -33.60
N GLU A 103 2.35 -24.86 -34.80
CA GLU A 103 2.24 -23.41 -35.02
C GLU A 103 0.96 -22.80 -34.43
N ASP A 104 -0.13 -23.58 -34.39
CA ASP A 104 -1.38 -23.20 -33.75
C ASP A 104 -1.27 -23.14 -32.21
N ALA A 105 -0.55 -24.09 -31.61
CA ALA A 105 -0.36 -24.16 -30.16
C ALA A 105 0.55 -23.03 -29.64
N THR A 106 1.57 -22.65 -30.40
CA THR A 106 2.43 -21.50 -30.05
C THR A 106 1.67 -20.18 -30.16
N THR A 107 0.80 -20.03 -31.16
CA THR A 107 -0.05 -18.85 -31.34
C THR A 107 -1.02 -18.68 -30.17
N ALA A 108 -1.72 -19.74 -29.77
CA ALA A 108 -2.64 -19.72 -28.63
C ALA A 108 -1.92 -19.41 -27.30
N ALA A 109 -0.72 -19.98 -27.09
CA ALA A 109 0.10 -19.71 -25.91
C ALA A 109 0.57 -18.25 -25.84
N ASN A 110 0.91 -17.64 -26.98
CA ASN A 110 1.32 -16.23 -27.01
C ASN A 110 0.16 -15.27 -26.71
N ILE A 111 -1.04 -15.55 -27.22
CA ILE A 111 -2.23 -14.74 -26.94
C ILE A 111 -2.54 -14.73 -25.43
N SER A 112 -2.52 -15.89 -24.79
CA SER A 112 -2.80 -15.98 -23.34
C SER A 112 -1.75 -15.26 -22.50
N ARG A 113 -0.46 -15.30 -22.89
CA ARG A 113 0.62 -14.55 -22.25
C ARG A 113 0.42 -13.04 -22.36
N TYR A 114 0.11 -12.51 -23.54
CA TYR A 114 -0.15 -11.07 -23.69
C TYR A 114 -1.39 -10.62 -22.92
N LEU A 115 -2.45 -11.42 -22.93
CA LEU A 115 -3.65 -11.13 -22.16
C LEU A 115 -3.38 -11.12 -20.64
N ALA A 116 -2.56 -12.05 -20.15
CA ALA A 116 -2.14 -12.09 -18.75
C ALA A 116 -1.32 -10.85 -18.36
N LEU A 117 -0.37 -10.42 -19.21
CA LEU A 117 0.42 -9.21 -18.98
C LEU A 117 -0.43 -7.95 -19.00
N LEU A 118 -1.39 -7.86 -19.94
CA LEU A 118 -2.35 -6.75 -20.00
C LEU A 118 -3.18 -6.69 -18.72
N PHE A 119 -3.74 -7.83 -18.29
CA PHE A 119 -4.51 -7.92 -17.06
C PHE A 119 -3.69 -7.51 -15.84
N LEU A 120 -2.43 -7.95 -15.76
CA LEU A 120 -1.52 -7.58 -14.68
C LEU A 120 -1.25 -6.06 -14.67
N GLY A 121 -1.04 -5.47 -15.85
CA GLY A 121 -0.90 -4.01 -16.00
C GLY A 121 -2.13 -3.25 -15.53
N VAL A 122 -3.33 -3.70 -15.91
CA VAL A 122 -4.60 -3.10 -15.45
C VAL A 122 -4.75 -3.22 -13.93
N CYS A 123 -4.48 -4.39 -13.36
CA CYS A 123 -4.51 -4.63 -11.92
C CYS A 123 -3.50 -3.78 -11.15
N TRP A 124 -2.39 -3.37 -11.76
CA TRP A 124 -1.47 -2.43 -11.12
C TRP A 124 -1.98 -1.00 -11.23
N VAL A 125 -2.21 -0.54 -12.46
CA VAL A 125 -2.41 0.87 -12.78
C VAL A 125 -3.76 1.37 -12.28
N VAL A 126 -4.83 0.58 -12.36
CA VAL A 126 -6.17 1.04 -11.98
C VAL A 126 -6.29 1.29 -10.47
N PRO A 127 -5.94 0.35 -9.57
CA PRO A 127 -5.98 0.62 -8.13
C PRO A 127 -4.99 1.72 -7.73
N MET A 128 -3.82 1.77 -8.36
CA MET A 128 -2.83 2.81 -8.08
C MET A 128 -3.32 4.20 -8.48
N GLY A 129 -3.85 4.34 -9.70
CA GLY A 129 -4.43 5.59 -10.19
C GLY A 129 -5.61 6.03 -9.34
N GLY A 130 -6.51 5.10 -8.98
CA GLY A 130 -7.61 5.36 -8.06
C GLY A 130 -7.14 5.86 -6.70
N ALA A 131 -6.12 5.21 -6.12
CA ALA A 131 -5.56 5.62 -4.83
C ALA A 131 -4.91 7.00 -4.89
N LEU A 132 -4.15 7.33 -5.95
CA LEU A 132 -3.54 8.65 -6.11
C LEU A 132 -4.57 9.75 -6.28
N LEU A 133 -5.58 9.54 -7.15
CA LEU A 133 -6.66 10.50 -7.35
C LEU A 133 -7.46 10.70 -6.05
N PHE A 134 -7.80 9.60 -5.38
CA PHE A 134 -8.50 9.66 -4.10
C PHE A 134 -7.66 10.33 -3.01
N SER A 135 -6.34 10.10 -3.00
CA SER A 135 -5.40 10.82 -2.14
C SER A 135 -5.56 12.31 -2.38
N ILE A 136 -5.36 12.82 -3.60
CA ILE A 136 -5.44 14.27 -3.87
C ILE A 136 -6.75 14.89 -3.39
N VAL A 137 -7.88 14.20 -3.60
CA VAL A 137 -9.21 14.68 -3.19
C VAL A 137 -9.43 14.62 -1.67
N SER A 138 -8.87 13.64 -0.98
CA SER A 138 -9.02 13.44 0.47
C SER A 138 -7.98 14.19 1.31
N TYR A 139 -7.09 14.95 0.67
CA TYR A 139 -6.12 15.78 1.36
C TYR A 139 -6.83 16.92 2.11
N VAL A 140 -6.68 16.92 3.44
CA VAL A 140 -7.22 17.98 4.31
C VAL A 140 -6.05 18.64 5.04
N ASP A 141 -5.83 19.91 4.75
CA ASP A 141 -4.87 20.74 5.46
C ASP A 141 -5.29 20.97 6.92
N GLY A 142 -4.30 21.03 7.81
CA GLY A 142 -4.53 21.41 9.22
C GLY A 142 -4.94 20.27 10.16
N VAL A 143 -5.18 19.05 9.67
CA VAL A 143 -5.35 17.88 10.54
C VAL A 143 -3.96 17.39 10.96
N VAL A 144 -3.60 17.66 12.21
CA VAL A 144 -2.37 17.13 12.82
C VAL A 144 -2.74 16.43 14.11
N GLU A 145 -2.52 15.12 14.13
CA GLU A 145 -2.66 14.31 15.33
C GLU A 145 -1.30 14.10 15.99
N TYR A 146 -1.28 14.25 17.31
CA TYR A 146 -0.09 14.22 18.12
C TYR A 146 -0.11 13.01 19.05
N GLY A 147 1.03 12.32 19.15
CA GLY A 147 1.28 11.34 20.19
C GLY A 147 1.37 12.00 21.58
N PRO A 148 1.32 11.21 22.67
CA PRO A 148 1.25 11.72 24.05
C PRO A 148 2.38 12.68 24.48
N GLU A 149 3.52 12.65 23.80
CA GLU A 149 4.73 13.44 24.13
C GLU A 149 5.11 14.44 23.03
N ALA A 150 4.22 14.72 22.08
CA ALA A 150 4.57 15.60 20.98
C ALA A 150 4.60 17.09 21.39
N PRO A 151 5.36 17.95 20.69
CA PRO A 151 5.48 19.38 21.02
C PRO A 151 4.13 20.09 21.04
N PRO A 152 3.93 21.09 21.93
CA PRO A 152 2.70 21.89 21.93
C PRO A 152 2.52 22.59 20.58
N LEU A 153 1.26 22.74 20.15
CA LEU A 153 0.91 23.48 18.93
C LEU A 153 1.58 24.86 18.93
N PRO A 154 2.13 25.34 17.78
CA PRO A 154 2.33 26.76 17.59
C PRO A 154 0.97 27.41 17.77
N SER A 155 0.79 28.26 18.77
CA SER A 155 -0.47 28.98 18.96
C SER A 155 -0.77 29.75 17.68
N LEU A 156 -1.96 29.58 17.11
CA LEU A 156 -2.46 30.36 15.97
C LEU A 156 -2.69 31.85 16.33
N GLU A 157 -2.10 32.33 17.42
CA GLU A 157 -2.43 33.58 18.10
C GLU A 157 -1.52 34.75 17.71
N SER A 158 -0.49 34.56 16.87
CA SER A 158 0.38 35.67 16.43
C SER A 158 0.13 36.17 15.00
N SER A 159 -0.86 35.65 14.28
CA SER A 159 -1.17 36.10 12.90
C SER A 159 -2.16 37.27 12.84
N HIS A 160 -2.67 37.74 13.97
CA HIS A 160 -3.60 38.87 14.05
C HIS A 160 -2.95 40.15 14.61
N ASP A 161 -1.65 40.36 14.37
CA ASP A 161 -1.06 41.69 14.52
C ASP A 161 -1.51 42.57 13.35
N HIS A 162 -2.60 43.28 13.61
CA HIS A 162 -3.05 44.42 12.83
C HIS A 162 -1.92 45.47 12.82
N PRO A 163 -1.44 45.95 11.67
CA PRO A 163 -0.58 47.12 11.67
C PRO A 163 -1.45 48.32 12.02
N THR A 164 -1.45 48.74 13.29
CA THR A 164 -1.87 50.09 13.63
C THR A 164 -0.74 51.02 13.21
N THR A 165 -0.93 51.62 12.04
CA THR A 165 -0.17 52.75 11.53
C THR A 165 -0.05 53.83 12.60
N GLU A 166 1.17 54.06 13.07
CA GLU A 166 1.49 55.30 13.77
C GLU A 166 1.73 56.42 12.74
N SER A 167 0.97 57.51 12.96
CA SER A 167 1.11 58.92 12.51
C SER A 167 1.38 59.23 11.04
#